data_AF-A0A933RLT1-F1
#
_entry.id   AF-A0A933RLT1-F1
#
_cell.length_a   1.000
_cell.length_b   1.000
_cell.length_c   1.000
_cell.angle_alpha   90.00
_cell.angle_beta   90.00
_cell.angle_gamma   90.00
#
_symmetry.space_group_name_H-M   'P 1'
#
loop_
_entity.id
_entity.type
_entity.pdbx_description
1 polymer ?
#
loop_
_entity_poly.entity_id
_entity_poly.type
_entity_poly.pdbx_seq_one_letter_code
_entity_poly.pdbx_strand_id
1 'polypeptide(L)'
;MSNANVRWGWLRFMYGYTIAGAGGFGLGMLFTPDIMKSLFAMPDRDPVIFGIAGSVYASFGILSILGLRSPLKYVPVLVLQLSYKSIWFLTVFLPLLLAGKIQFYGILFAVTFATYIVGDLIAIPFSYVFGRQSDQIDPIRTLGPVLK
;
A
#
# COMPACT_ATOMS: atom_id res chain seq x y z
N MET A 1 21.30 -9.66 16.04
CA MET A 1 20.67 -9.29 14.75
C MET A 1 19.54 -10.28 14.49
N SER A 2 18.28 -9.85 14.60
CA SER A 2 17.13 -10.71 14.27
C SER A 2 17.20 -11.04 12.78
N ASN A 3 17.45 -12.32 12.44
CA ASN A 3 17.35 -12.84 11.08
C ASN A 3 15.87 -12.80 10.64
N ALA A 4 15.38 -11.62 10.28
CA ALA A 4 14.09 -11.50 9.62
C ALA A 4 14.21 -12.27 8.29
N ASN A 5 13.42 -13.33 8.12
CA ASN A 5 13.40 -14.11 6.90
C ASN A 5 12.75 -13.25 5.79
N VAL A 6 13.57 -12.44 5.11
CA VAL A 6 13.11 -11.49 4.09
C VAL A 6 12.79 -12.25 2.81
N ARG A 7 11.52 -12.20 2.41
CA ARG A 7 11.01 -12.86 1.20
C ARG A 7 11.16 -11.95 -0.03
N TRP A 8 12.40 -11.80 -0.50
CA TRP A 8 12.77 -10.87 -1.57
C TRP A 8 11.95 -11.02 -2.87
N GLY A 9 11.67 -12.26 -3.28
CA GLY A 9 10.86 -12.53 -4.48
C GLY A 9 9.43 -12.00 -4.33
N TRP A 10 8.84 -12.16 -3.15
CA TRP A 10 7.50 -11.67 -2.86
C TRP A 10 7.42 -10.15 -2.77
N LEU A 11 8.43 -9.49 -2.19
CA LEU A 11 8.51 -8.02 -2.19
C LEU A 11 8.53 -7.48 -3.63
N ARG A 12 9.40 -8.01 -4.48
CA ARG A 12 9.49 -7.59 -5.89
C ARG A 12 8.20 -7.86 -6.66
N PHE A 13 7.58 -9.02 -6.42
CA PHE A 13 6.27 -9.33 -7.00
C PHE A 13 5.23 -8.30 -6.58
N MET A 14 5.12 -7.98 -5.29
CA MET A 14 4.13 -7.00 -4.82
C MET A 14 4.38 -5.61 -5.39
N TYR A 15 5.63 -5.16 -5.49
CA TYR A 15 5.92 -3.89 -6.17
C TYR A 15 5.50 -3.93 -7.64
N GLY A 16 5.82 -5.00 -8.38
CA GLY A 16 5.36 -5.18 -9.76
C GLY A 16 3.84 -5.17 -9.88
N TYR A 17 3.16 -5.86 -8.97
CA TYR A 17 1.71 -5.92 -8.91
C TYR A 17 1.10 -4.55 -8.61
N THR A 18 1.69 -3.75 -7.72
CA THR A 18 1.27 -2.37 -7.45
C THR A 18 1.49 -1.46 -8.64
N ILE A 19 2.60 -1.59 -9.37
CA ILE A 19 2.87 -0.79 -10.57
C ILE A 19 1.79 -1.05 -11.63
N ALA A 20 1.55 -2.33 -11.95
CA ALA A 20 0.58 -2.70 -12.97
C ALA A 20 -0.87 -2.39 -12.55
N GLY A 21 -1.24 -2.78 -11.34
CA GLY A 21 -2.59 -2.59 -10.82
C GLY A 21 -2.86 -1.15 -10.40
N ALA A 22 -2.34 -0.72 -9.24
CA ALA A 22 -2.61 0.61 -8.71
C ALA A 22 -2.03 1.73 -9.60
N GLY A 23 -0.79 1.61 -10.06
CA GLY A 23 -0.17 2.61 -10.93
C GLY A 23 -0.92 2.78 -12.26
N GLY A 24 -1.15 1.66 -12.97
CA GLY A 24 -1.92 1.65 -14.21
C GLY A 24 -3.36 2.17 -14.03
N PHE A 25 -4.04 1.72 -12.97
CA PHE A 25 -5.39 2.18 -12.65
C PHE A 25 -5.44 3.68 -12.33
N GLY A 26 -4.47 4.19 -11.54
CA GLY A 26 -4.36 5.61 -11.22
C GLY A 26 -4.12 6.48 -12.46
N LEU A 27 -3.23 6.05 -13.37
CA LEU A 27 -3.04 6.74 -14.65
C LEU A 27 -4.31 6.71 -15.51
N GLY A 28 -5.01 5.57 -15.56
CA GLY A 28 -6.30 5.48 -16.25
C GLY A 28 -7.33 6.46 -15.69
N MET A 29 -7.43 6.58 -14.36
CA MET A 29 -8.33 7.54 -13.73
C MET A 29 -8.00 9.00 -14.09
N LEU A 30 -6.73 9.34 -14.26
CA LEU A 30 -6.29 10.71 -14.53
C LEU A 30 -6.40 11.09 -16.01
N PHE A 31 -6.01 10.20 -16.92
CA PHE A 31 -5.92 10.50 -18.35
C PHE A 31 -7.11 10.00 -19.16
N THR A 32 -7.80 8.95 -18.69
CA THR A 32 -8.93 8.33 -19.38
C THR A 32 -10.11 8.06 -18.44
N PRO A 33 -10.61 9.09 -17.72
CA PRO A 33 -11.64 8.92 -16.68
C PRO A 33 -12.92 8.30 -17.22
N ASP A 34 -13.36 8.66 -18.43
CA ASP A 34 -14.62 8.15 -19.02
C ASP A 34 -14.52 6.65 -19.38
N ILE A 35 -13.33 6.21 -19.81
CA ILE A 35 -13.06 4.79 -20.07
C ILE A 35 -13.08 4.02 -18.74
N MET A 36 -12.45 4.56 -17.69
CA MET A 36 -12.47 3.90 -16.38
C MET A 36 -13.88 3.83 -15.79
N LYS A 37 -14.67 4.91 -15.90
CA LYS A 37 -16.06 4.90 -15.44
C LYS A 37 -16.90 3.86 -16.17
N SER A 38 -16.76 3.76 -17.50
CA SER A 38 -17.53 2.80 -18.29
C SER A 38 -17.11 1.35 -18.04
N LEU A 39 -15.80 1.06 -18.02
CA LEU A 39 -15.26 -0.29 -17.77
C LEU A 39 -15.71 -0.86 -16.42
N PHE A 40 -15.81 -0.02 -15.41
CA PHE A 40 -16.18 -0.43 -14.06
C PHE A 40 -17.64 -0.08 -13.71
N ALA A 41 -18.43 0.43 -14.66
CA ALA A 41 -19.79 0.93 -14.42
C ALA A 41 -19.89 1.83 -13.18
N MET A 42 -18.91 2.74 -13.00
CA MET A 42 -18.88 3.64 -11.87
C MET A 42 -19.83 4.82 -12.08
N PRO A 43 -20.56 5.25 -11.05
CA PRO A 43 -21.36 6.46 -11.13
C PRO A 43 -20.49 7.69 -11.33
N ASP A 44 -21.05 8.74 -11.91
CA ASP A 44 -20.38 10.03 -11.97
C ASP A 44 -20.16 10.56 -10.54
N ARG A 45 -18.89 10.84 -10.24
CA ARG A 45 -18.42 11.39 -8.98
C ARG A 45 -17.81 12.75 -9.25
N ASP A 46 -17.69 13.53 -8.18
CA ASP A 46 -16.95 14.78 -8.20
C ASP A 46 -15.54 14.57 -8.82
N PRO A 47 -15.19 15.32 -9.89
CA PRO A 47 -13.95 15.10 -10.63
C PRO A 47 -12.71 15.42 -9.78
N VAL A 48 -12.81 16.29 -8.78
CA VAL A 48 -11.71 16.61 -7.86
C VAL A 48 -11.43 15.41 -6.97
N ILE A 49 -12.45 14.82 -6.35
CA ILE A 49 -12.28 13.62 -5.51
C ILE A 49 -11.79 12.42 -6.34
N PHE A 50 -12.31 12.26 -7.56
CA PHE A 50 -11.86 11.21 -8.46
C PHE A 50 -10.39 11.38 -8.87
N GLY A 51 -9.98 12.61 -9.19
CA GLY A 51 -8.60 12.96 -9.52
C GLY A 51 -7.63 12.78 -8.35
N ILE A 52 -8.05 13.09 -7.12
CA ILE A 52 -7.26 12.82 -5.90
C ILE A 52 -6.99 11.32 -5.76
N ALA A 53 -8.03 10.48 -5.89
CA ALA A 53 -7.87 9.03 -5.80
C ALA A 53 -6.94 8.48 -6.90
N GLY A 54 -7.11 8.93 -8.15
CA GLY A 54 -6.23 8.58 -9.26
C GLY A 54 -4.76 8.98 -9.01
N SER A 55 -4.55 10.17 -8.46
CA SER A 55 -3.20 10.70 -8.12
C SER A 55 -2.51 9.88 -7.03
N VAL A 56 -3.25 9.46 -6.00
CA VAL A 56 -2.71 8.60 -4.94
C VAL A 56 -2.33 7.23 -5.50
N TYR A 57 -3.17 6.61 -6.32
CA TYR A 57 -2.87 5.32 -6.93
C TYR A 57 -1.69 5.37 -7.91
N ALA A 58 -1.60 6.42 -8.73
CA ALA A 58 -0.44 6.67 -9.58
C ALA A 58 0.84 6.82 -8.74
N SER A 59 0.75 7.52 -7.60
CA SER A 59 1.87 7.69 -6.67
C SER A 59 2.32 6.37 -6.05
N PHE A 60 1.40 5.46 -5.71
CA PHE A 60 1.76 4.10 -5.28
C PHE A 60 2.54 3.34 -6.35
N GLY A 61 2.14 3.49 -7.62
CA GLY A 61 2.88 2.96 -8.76
C GLY A 61 4.30 3.52 -8.84
N ILE A 62 4.45 4.85 -8.82
CA ILE A 62 5.76 5.52 -8.89
C ILE A 62 6.68 5.07 -7.75
N LEU A 63 6.19 5.08 -6.51
CA LEU A 63 6.98 4.65 -5.36
C LEU A 63 7.34 3.15 -5.43
N SER A 64 6.46 2.32 -6.02
CA SER A 64 6.75 0.90 -6.22
C SER A 64 7.83 0.66 -7.28
N ILE A 65 7.96 1.52 -8.30
CA ILE A 65 9.10 1.48 -9.24
C ILE A 65 10.42 1.69 -8.47
N LEU A 66 10.44 2.64 -7.53
CA LEU A 66 11.60 2.84 -6.65
C LEU A 66 11.81 1.64 -5.71
N GLY A 67 10.72 1.03 -5.26
CA GLY A 67 10.72 -0.20 -4.48
C GLY A 67 11.38 -1.38 -5.18
N LEU A 68 11.27 -1.52 -6.50
CA LEU A 68 11.99 -2.56 -7.23
C LEU A 68 13.51 -2.42 -7.13
N ARG A 69 14.03 -1.19 -7.07
CA ARG A 69 15.48 -0.91 -6.92
C ARG A 69 15.97 -1.11 -5.50
N SER A 70 15.15 -0.77 -4.51
CA SER A 70 15.51 -0.90 -3.08
C SER A 70 14.35 -1.48 -2.26
N PRO A 71 14.06 -2.79 -2.38
CA PRO A 71 12.83 -3.39 -1.85
C PRO A 71 12.59 -3.18 -0.37
N LEU A 72 13.64 -3.23 0.46
CA LEU A 72 13.51 -3.02 1.90
C LEU A 72 13.29 -1.55 2.29
N LYS A 73 13.89 -0.60 1.56
CA LYS A 73 13.77 0.83 1.86
C LYS A 73 12.36 1.36 1.64
N TYR A 74 11.62 0.76 0.69
CA TYR A 74 10.28 1.19 0.31
C TYR A 74 9.17 0.29 0.87
N VAL A 75 9.46 -0.62 1.80
CA VAL A 75 8.41 -1.40 2.50
C VAL A 75 7.31 -0.52 3.11
N PRO A 76 7.57 0.71 3.60
CA PRO A 76 6.49 1.60 4.03
C PRO A 76 5.39 1.84 2.99
N VAL A 77 5.70 1.75 1.69
CA VAL A 77 4.69 1.80 0.61
C VAL A 77 3.75 0.60 0.71
N LEU A 78 4.29 -0.62 0.84
CA LEU A 78 3.49 -1.84 0.99
C LEU A 78 2.65 -1.82 2.27
N VAL A 79 3.21 -1.30 3.36
CA VAL A 79 2.48 -1.09 4.63
C VAL A 79 1.34 -0.10 4.46
N LEU A 80 1.55 0.99 3.72
CA LEU A 80 0.52 1.99 3.43
C LEU A 80 -0.64 1.40 2.62
N GLN A 81 -0.37 0.57 1.60
CA GLN A 81 -1.44 -0.09 0.83
C GLN A 81 -2.20 -1.12 1.67
N LEU A 82 -1.49 -1.90 2.50
CA LEU A 82 -2.12 -2.85 3.41
C LEU A 82 -3.07 -2.12 4.38
N SER A 83 -2.61 -1.01 4.99
CA SER A 83 -3.42 -0.23 5.93
C SER A 83 -4.60 0.43 5.23
N TYR A 84 -4.37 1.12 4.11
CA TYR A 84 -5.40 1.76 3.31
C TYR A 84 -6.51 0.77 2.92
N LYS A 85 -6.15 -0.39 2.37
CA LYS A 85 -7.12 -1.39 1.90
C LYS A 85 -7.87 -2.03 3.06
N SER A 86 -7.19 -2.29 4.16
CA SER A 86 -7.83 -2.82 5.37
C SER A 86 -8.83 -1.83 5.96
N ILE A 87 -8.47 -0.54 6.03
CA ILE A 87 -9.38 0.53 6.47
C ILE A 87 -10.59 0.59 5.54
N TRP A 88 -10.38 0.65 4.22
CA TRP A 88 -11.49 0.69 3.25
C TRP A 88 -12.42 -0.54 3.37
N PHE A 89 -11.86 -1.72 3.61
CA PHE A 89 -12.64 -2.94 3.83
C PHE A 89 -13.57 -2.82 5.03
N LEU A 90 -13.06 -2.29 6.15
CA LEU A 90 -13.79 -2.21 7.41
C LEU A 90 -14.77 -1.04 7.45
N THR A 91 -14.41 0.11 6.86
CA THR A 91 -15.20 1.35 6.98
C THR A 91 -16.13 1.60 5.80
N VAL A 92 -15.87 1.00 4.63
CA VAL A 92 -16.65 1.21 3.41
C VAL A 92 -17.31 -0.08 2.94
N PHE A 93 -16.52 -1.12 2.65
CA PHE A 93 -17.05 -2.35 2.08
C PHE A 93 -17.98 -3.09 3.04
N LEU A 94 -17.52 -3.34 4.28
CA LEU A 94 -18.28 -4.11 5.25
C LEU A 94 -19.64 -3.46 5.58
N PRO A 95 -19.75 -2.15 5.87
CA PRO A 95 -21.05 -1.51 6.08
C PRO A 95 -21.96 -1.57 4.86
N LEU A 96 -21.42 -1.37 3.65
CA LEU A 96 -22.21 -1.44 2.42
C LEU A 96 -22.70 -2.86 2.12
N LEU A 97 -21.88 -3.86 2.43
CA LEU A 97 -22.24 -5.27 2.31
C LEU A 97 -23.37 -5.64 3.27
N LEU A 98 -23.24 -5.28 4.56
CA LEU A 98 -24.26 -5.53 5.58
C LEU A 98 -25.58 -4.81 5.27
N ALA A 99 -25.52 -3.63 4.65
CA ALA A 99 -26.69 -2.88 4.22
C ALA A 99 -27.33 -3.41 2.91
N GLY A 100 -26.72 -4.40 2.23
CA GLY A 100 -27.19 -4.89 0.93
C GLY A 100 -27.12 -3.85 -0.19
N LYS A 101 -26.30 -2.80 -0.04
CA LYS A 101 -26.19 -1.65 -0.97
C LYS A 101 -24.96 -1.71 -1.86
N ILE A 102 -24.29 -2.86 -1.90
CA ILE A 102 -23.04 -2.98 -2.64
C ILE A 102 -23.29 -3.11 -4.14
N GLN A 103 -22.65 -2.24 -4.91
CA GLN A 103 -22.69 -2.29 -6.36
C GLN A 103 -21.62 -3.24 -6.90
N PHE A 104 -21.77 -3.70 -8.14
CA PHE A 104 -20.84 -4.65 -8.77
C PHE A 104 -19.38 -4.18 -8.73
N TYR A 105 -19.14 -2.89 -9.02
CA TYR A 105 -17.79 -2.32 -8.96
C TYR A 105 -17.18 -2.41 -7.55
N GLY A 106 -17.99 -2.29 -6.50
CA GLY A 106 -17.55 -2.42 -5.11
C GLY A 106 -17.07 -3.84 -4.79
N ILE A 107 -17.70 -4.86 -5.37
CA ILE A 107 -17.28 -6.26 -5.27
C ILE A 107 -15.94 -6.46 -6.00
N LEU A 108 -15.79 -5.91 -7.22
CA LEU A 108 -14.53 -5.99 -7.96
C LEU A 108 -13.36 -5.35 -7.19
N PHE A 109 -13.59 -4.18 -6.59
CA PHE A 109 -12.59 -3.54 -5.72
C PHE A 109 -12.26 -4.39 -4.52
N ALA A 110 -13.26 -4.98 -3.86
CA ALA A 110 -13.02 -5.81 -2.69
C ALA A 110 -12.19 -7.05 -3.02
N VAL A 111 -12.54 -7.79 -4.08
CA VAL A 111 -11.76 -8.96 -4.51
C VAL A 111 -10.32 -8.56 -4.85
N THR A 112 -10.14 -7.46 -5.58
CA THR A 112 -8.81 -6.93 -5.91
C THR A 112 -8.07 -6.51 -4.63
N PHE A 113 -8.70 -5.80 -3.71
CA PHE A 113 -8.04 -5.35 -2.49
C PHE A 113 -7.69 -6.51 -1.56
N ALA A 114 -8.49 -7.57 -1.54
CA ALA A 114 -8.21 -8.79 -0.79
C ALA A 114 -6.92 -9.46 -1.29
N THR A 115 -6.69 -9.51 -2.61
CA THR A 115 -5.44 -10.09 -3.15
C THR A 115 -4.21 -9.27 -2.73
N TYR A 116 -4.32 -7.94 -2.71
CA TYR A 116 -3.26 -7.07 -2.18
C TYR A 116 -3.04 -7.27 -0.69
N ILE A 117 -4.09 -7.33 0.13
CA ILE A 117 -3.97 -7.54 1.58
C ILE A 117 -3.23 -8.87 1.85
N VAL A 118 -3.66 -9.95 1.21
CA VAL A 118 -3.01 -11.26 1.36
C VAL A 118 -1.56 -11.23 0.87
N GLY A 119 -1.31 -10.63 -0.29
CA GLY A 119 0.03 -10.49 -0.84
C GLY A 119 0.97 -9.65 0.04
N ASP A 120 0.48 -8.54 0.59
CA ASP A 120 1.24 -7.65 1.47
C ASP A 120 1.55 -8.33 2.81
N LEU A 121 0.58 -9.04 3.41
CA LEU A 121 0.81 -9.83 4.63
C LEU A 121 1.88 -10.92 4.45
N ILE A 122 1.97 -11.48 3.24
CA ILE A 122 2.95 -12.50 2.86
C ILE A 122 4.33 -11.88 2.58
N ALA A 123 4.36 -10.71 1.93
CA ALA A 123 5.59 -10.07 1.44
C ALA A 123 6.30 -9.22 2.49
N ILE A 124 5.55 -8.52 3.35
CA ILE A 124 6.11 -7.56 4.31
C ILE A 124 6.88 -8.32 5.41
N PRO A 125 8.19 -8.04 5.58
CA PRO A 125 8.94 -8.57 6.72
C PRO A 125 8.61 -7.77 7.98
N PHE A 126 7.52 -8.10 8.67
CA PHE A 126 7.04 -7.35 9.84
C PHE A 126 8.09 -7.16 10.94
N SER A 127 8.94 -8.16 11.18
CA SER A 127 10.04 -8.07 12.14
C SER A 127 11.09 -7.02 11.76
N TYR A 128 11.26 -6.73 10.46
CA TYR A 128 12.14 -5.66 9.98
C TYR A 128 11.47 -4.30 10.11
N VAL A 129 10.17 -4.20 9.80
CA VAL A 129 9.42 -2.94 9.88
C VAL A 129 9.23 -2.46 11.31
N PHE A 130 8.91 -3.37 12.23
CA PHE A 130 8.64 -3.06 13.64
C PHE A 130 9.79 -3.47 14.57
N GLY A 131 10.92 -3.91 14.01
CA GLY A 131 12.12 -4.19 14.76
C GLY A 131 12.59 -2.92 15.47
N ARG A 132 12.85 -3.01 16.78
CA ARG A 132 13.41 -1.89 17.55
C ARG A 132 14.72 -1.44 16.91
N GLN A 133 14.86 -0.14 16.69
CA GLN A 133 16.12 0.54 16.45
C GLN A 133 16.94 0.61 17.76
N SER A 134 17.20 -0.54 18.39
CA SER A 134 18.09 -0.62 19.55
C SER A 134 19.52 -0.80 19.03
N ASP A 135 20.15 0.30 18.61
CA ASP A 135 21.62 0.50 18.62
C ASP A 135 22.00 1.85 17.97
N GLN A 136 21.35 2.94 18.39
CA GLN A 136 22.07 4.20 18.40
C GLN A 136 22.73 4.31 19.77
N ILE A 137 23.91 3.68 19.90
CA ILE A 137 24.81 3.89 21.03
C ILE A 137 25.24 5.37 20.95
N ASP A 138 24.58 6.23 21.71
CA ASP A 138 25.03 7.62 21.88
C ASP A 138 26.42 7.62 22.53
N PRO A 139 27.49 8.03 21.83
CA PRO A 139 28.86 8.02 22.38
C PRO A 139 29.00 8.97 23.57
N ILE A 140 28.06 9.88 23.77
CA ILE A 140 28.09 10.90 24.82
C ILE A 140 27.62 10.33 26.17
N ARG A 141 26.83 9.26 26.20
CA ARG A 141 26.36 8.65 27.47
C ARG A 141 27.45 7.84 28.19
N THR A 142 28.52 7.46 27.49
CA THR A 142 29.66 6.71 28.05
C THR A 142 30.76 7.58 28.68
N LEU A 143 30.62 8.92 28.69
CA LEU A 143 31.64 9.85 29.19
C LEU A 143 31.39 10.42 30.61
N GLY A 144 30.44 9.89 31.38
CA GLY A 144 30.34 10.16 32.83
C GLY A 144 30.40 8.84 33.61
N PRO A 145 31.18 8.67 34.70
CA PRO A 145 31.76 9.65 35.63
C PRO A 145 33.30 9.52 35.70
N VAL A 146 34.03 9.93 34.66
CA VAL A 146 35.51 9.86 34.64
C VAL A 146 36.16 11.20 35.05
N LEU A 147 35.36 12.21 35.41
CA LEU A 147 35.84 13.51 35.90
C LEU A 147 35.39 13.78 37.34
N LYS A 148 35.72 12.87 38.26
CA LYS A 148 35.79 13.17 39.70
C LYS A 148 37.24 13.13 40.15
#